data_AF-A0A7Y2CNT9-F1
#
_entry.id   AF-A0A7Y2CNT9-F1
#
_cell.length_a   1.000
_cell.length_b   1.000
_cell.length_c   1.000
_cell.angle_alpha   90.00
_cell.angle_beta   90.00
_cell.angle_gamma   90.00
#
_symmetry.space_group_name_H-M   'P 1'
#
loop_
_entity.id
_entity.type
_entity.pdbx_description
1 polymer ?
#
loop_
_entity_poly.entity_id
_entity_poly.type
_entity_poly.pdbx_seq_one_letter_code
_entity_poly.pdbx_strand_id
1 'polypeptide(L)'
;MSFPRSAALVFLIGIAFLASMLVATGGRPSLPLDDSFIYFQYARQAAAGEFFSYHPGDAATTGSTSVPWMLILALGALLGMNGKAMIFVAMGLAGVFLAVA
;
A
#
# COMPACT_ATOMS: atom_id res chain seq x y z
N MET A 1 23.50 -18.46 -2.89
CA MET A 1 22.66 -17.35 -3.38
C MET A 1 21.84 -17.85 -4.57
N SER A 2 20.58 -18.23 -4.35
CA SER A 2 19.64 -18.66 -5.40
C SER A 2 18.40 -17.76 -5.40
N PHE A 3 18.62 -16.46 -5.53
CA PHE A 3 17.60 -15.40 -5.55
C PHE A 3 16.55 -15.45 -6.68
N PRO A 4 16.85 -15.90 -7.93
CA PRO A 4 15.88 -15.69 -9.02
C PRO A 4 14.63 -16.57 -8.91
N ARG A 5 14.75 -17.74 -8.26
CA ARG A 5 13.63 -18.68 -8.11
C ARG A 5 12.63 -18.23 -7.05
N SER A 6 13.09 -17.59 -5.97
CA SER A 6 12.22 -17.05 -4.92
C SER A 6 11.47 -15.81 -5.40
N ALA A 7 12.13 -14.91 -6.13
CA ALA A 7 11.48 -13.73 -6.71
C ALA A 7 10.34 -14.11 -7.68
N ALA A 8 10.58 -15.06 -8.58
CA ALA A 8 9.54 -15.55 -9.50
C ALA A 8 8.33 -16.11 -8.75
N LEU A 9 8.55 -16.87 -7.66
CA LEU A 9 7.48 -17.40 -6.84
C LEU A 9 6.68 -16.29 -6.15
N VAL A 10 7.34 -15.27 -5.60
CA VAL A 10 6.68 -14.11 -4.97
C VAL A 10 5.73 -13.42 -5.96
N PHE A 11 6.20 -13.14 -7.18
CA PHE A 11 5.35 -12.49 -8.18
C PHE A 11 4.22 -13.40 -8.67
N LEU A 12 4.46 -14.71 -8.84
CA LEU A 12 3.41 -15.66 -9.18
C LEU A 12 2.31 -15.73 -8.12
N ILE A 13 2.68 -15.77 -6.84
CA ILE A 13 1.73 -15.72 -5.72
C ILE A 13 0.99 -14.38 -5.69
N GLY A 14 1.69 -13.27 -5.89
CA GLY A 14 1.09 -11.94 -5.96
C GLY A 14 0.06 -11.80 -7.09
N ILE A 15 0.35 -12.35 -8.27
CA ILE A 15 -0.59 -12.40 -9.41
C ILE A 15 -1.79 -13.29 -9.08
N ALA A 16 -1.56 -14.47 -8.50
CA ALA A 16 -2.65 -15.37 -8.10
C ALA A 16 -3.57 -14.71 -7.06
N PHE A 17 -2.99 -13.98 -6.10
CA PHE A 17 -3.74 -13.21 -5.11
C PHE A 17 -4.52 -12.05 -5.75
N LEU A 18 -3.90 -11.28 -6.66
CA LEU A 18 -4.60 -10.21 -7.38
C LEU A 18 -5.78 -10.76 -8.18
N ALA A 19 -5.59 -11.88 -8.88
CA ALA A 19 -6.65 -12.52 -9.64
C ALA A 19 -7.79 -13.02 -8.73
N SER A 20 -7.47 -13.69 -7.62
CA SER A 20 -8.48 -14.19 -6.68
C SER A 20 -9.26 -13.04 -6.03
N MET A 21 -8.58 -11.96 -5.64
CA MET A 21 -9.21 -10.74 -5.14
C MET A 21 -10.20 -10.18 -6.15
N LEU A 22 -9.79 -9.99 -7.40
CA LEU A 22 -10.68 -9.44 -8.44
C LEU A 22 -11.87 -10.34 -8.73
N VAL A 23 -11.71 -11.66 -8.71
CA VAL A 23 -12.84 -12.59 -8.85
C VAL A 23 -13.81 -12.44 -7.68
N ALA A 24 -13.30 -12.41 -6.45
CA ALA A 24 -14.12 -12.33 -5.24
C ALA A 24 -14.86 -10.98 -5.10
N THR A 25 -14.33 -9.90 -5.65
CA THR A 25 -14.89 -8.54 -5.51
C THR A 25 -15.64 -8.05 -6.76
N GLY A 26 -15.88 -8.92 -7.75
CA GLY A 26 -16.54 -8.54 -9.00
C GLY A 26 -15.74 -7.51 -9.81
N GLY A 27 -14.42 -7.66 -9.85
CA GLY A 27 -13.48 -6.82 -10.59
C GLY A 27 -13.06 -5.53 -9.88
N ARG A 28 -13.36 -5.39 -8.59
CA ARG A 28 -13.06 -4.16 -7.81
C ARG A 28 -11.82 -4.37 -6.96
N PRO A 29 -10.69 -3.70 -7.23
CA PRO A 29 -9.51 -3.81 -6.38
C PRO A 29 -9.85 -3.43 -4.93
N SER A 30 -9.52 -4.30 -3.98
CA SER A 30 -9.68 -4.07 -2.55
C SER A 30 -8.71 -4.91 -1.76
N LEU A 31 -7.91 -4.29 -0.89
CA LEU A 31 -7.05 -5.03 0.01
C LEU A 31 -7.87 -5.78 1.06
N PRO A 32 -7.36 -6.91 1.58
CA PRO A 32 -8.12 -7.79 2.44
C PRO A 32 -8.26 -7.25 3.88
N LEU A 33 -7.35 -6.35 4.29
CA LEU A 33 -7.36 -5.69 5.59
C LEU A 33 -7.56 -4.18 5.42
N ASP A 34 -8.33 -3.61 6.35
CA ASP A 34 -8.64 -2.20 6.48
C ASP A 34 -7.40 -1.34 6.83
N ASP A 35 -6.43 -1.91 7.55
CA ASP A 35 -5.16 -1.23 7.91
C ASP A 35 -4.46 -0.57 6.71
N SER A 36 -4.48 -1.21 5.54
CA SER A 36 -3.85 -0.64 4.35
C SER A 36 -4.50 0.68 3.95
N PHE A 37 -5.82 0.78 4.10
CA PHE A 37 -6.57 1.99 3.81
C PHE A 37 -6.35 3.07 4.86
N ILE A 38 -6.13 2.69 6.13
CA ILE A 38 -5.69 3.62 7.18
C ILE A 38 -4.35 4.26 6.79
N TYR A 39 -3.39 3.46 6.31
CA TYR A 39 -2.12 4.00 5.82
C TYR A 39 -2.27 4.88 4.58
N PHE A 40 -3.18 4.57 3.66
CA PHE A 40 -3.45 5.42 2.50
C PHE A 40 -4.04 6.78 2.91
N GLN A 41 -4.85 6.81 3.97
CA GLN A 41 -5.36 8.04 4.54
C GLN A 41 -4.20 8.88 5.11
N TYR A 42 -3.38 8.32 6.00
CA TYR A 42 -2.24 9.04 6.57
C TYR A 42 -1.24 9.48 5.51
N ALA A 43 -0.99 8.66 4.49
CA ALA A 43 -0.14 9.01 3.36
C ALA A 43 -0.68 10.23 2.59
N ARG A 44 -2.01 10.30 2.39
CA ARG A 44 -2.66 11.46 1.76
C ARG A 44 -2.54 12.72 2.61
N GLN A 45 -2.71 12.61 3.93
CA GLN A 45 -2.57 13.76 4.82
C GLN A 45 -1.11 14.23 4.90
N ALA A 46 -0.16 13.30 5.01
CA ALA A 46 1.27 13.59 4.95
C ALA A 46 1.66 14.27 3.62
N ALA A 47 1.11 13.82 2.49
CA ALA A 47 1.30 14.45 1.19
C ALA A 47 0.68 15.87 1.11
N ALA A 48 -0.37 16.15 1.88
CA ALA A 48 -0.96 17.47 2.03
C ALA A 48 -0.24 18.37 3.05
N GLY A 49 0.79 17.86 3.73
CA GLY A 49 1.54 18.57 4.78
C GLY A 49 1.02 18.38 6.20
N GLU A 50 -0.05 17.61 6.39
CA GLU A 50 -0.66 17.31 7.68
C GLU A 50 -0.21 15.93 8.18
N PHE A 51 0.99 15.86 8.75
CA PHE A 51 1.53 14.60 9.24
C PHE A 51 0.79 14.09 10.49
N PHE A 52 0.53 12.79 10.52
CA PHE A 52 -0.13 12.10 11.65
C PHE A 52 -1.57 12.51 11.95
N SER A 53 -2.18 13.42 11.18
CA SER A 53 -3.61 13.68 11.23
C SER A 53 -4.36 12.63 10.40
N TYR A 54 -5.47 12.10 10.91
CA TYR A 54 -6.31 11.19 10.13
C TYR A 54 -7.28 11.96 9.24
N HIS A 55 -7.91 13.02 9.74
CA HIS A 55 -8.69 13.96 8.93
C HIS A 55 -7.99 15.31 8.81
N PRO A 56 -8.28 16.07 7.74
CA PRO A 56 -7.74 17.43 7.59
C PRO A 56 -8.15 18.32 8.77
N GLY A 57 -7.19 19.03 9.35
CA GLY A 57 -7.38 19.95 10.48
C GLY A 57 -7.51 19.28 11.86
N ASP A 58 -7.56 17.94 11.93
CA ASP A 58 -7.55 17.22 13.21
C ASP A 58 -6.16 17.24 13.84
N ALA A 59 -6.12 17.04 15.16
CA ALA A 59 -4.88 16.83 15.88
C ALA A 59 -4.16 15.54 15.42
N ALA A 60 -2.85 15.49 15.61
CA ALA A 60 -2.06 14.30 15.36
C ALA A 60 -2.53 13.11 16.21
N THR A 61 -2.52 11.93 15.61
CA THR A 61 -2.97 10.66 16.17
C THR A 61 -1.93 9.56 15.93
N THR A 62 -2.07 8.42 16.60
CA THR A 62 -1.07 7.34 16.61
C THR A 62 -1.37 6.18 15.65
N GLY A 63 -2.32 6.34 14.73
CA GLY A 63 -2.74 5.24 13.84
C GLY A 63 -1.69 4.83 12.79
N SER A 64 -0.68 5.68 12.53
CA SER A 64 0.47 5.31 11.69
C SER A 64 1.57 4.67 12.54
N THR A 65 1.53 3.35 12.67
CA THR A 65 2.51 2.56 13.47
C THR A 65 3.87 2.35 12.79
N SER A 66 4.00 2.68 11.50
CA SER A 66 5.21 2.56 10.70
C SER A 66 5.44 3.83 9.89
N VAL A 67 6.22 4.75 10.46
CA VAL A 67 6.55 6.04 9.83
C VAL A 67 7.22 5.87 8.46
N PRO A 68 8.23 4.98 8.28
CA PRO A 68 8.85 4.80 6.96
C PRO A 68 7.85 4.36 5.88
N TRP A 69 6.91 3.48 6.25
CA TRP A 69 5.89 3.00 5.31
C TRP A 69 4.89 4.11 4.93
N MET A 70 4.44 4.91 5.91
CA MET A 70 3.61 6.08 5.65
C MET A 70 4.29 7.05 4.68
N LEU A 71 5.59 7.33 4.86
CA LEU A 71 6.33 8.25 3.99
C LEU A 71 6.48 7.73 2.56
N ILE A 72 6.77 6.43 2.38
CA ILE A 72 6.84 5.82 1.05
C ILE A 72 5.51 5.94 0.32
N LEU A 73 4.39 5.66 1.00
CA LEU A 73 3.05 5.80 0.43
C LEU A 73 2.70 7.28 0.16
N ALA A 74 3.15 8.21 1.01
CA ALA A 74 2.96 9.64 0.80
C ALA A 74 3.63 10.13 -0.49
N LEU A 75 4.79 9.57 -0.88
CA LEU A 75 5.39 9.84 -2.19
C LEU A 75 4.46 9.42 -3.33
N GLY A 76 3.81 8.26 -3.23
CA GLY A 76 2.79 7.85 -4.20
C GLY A 76 1.63 8.84 -4.27
N ALA A 77 1.15 9.32 -3.12
CA ALA A 77 0.06 10.29 -3.05
C ALA A 77 0.45 11.66 -3.65
N LEU A 78 1.69 12.12 -3.41
CA LEU A 78 2.26 13.33 -4.03
C LEU A 78 2.35 13.23 -5.55
N LEU A 79 2.57 12.02 -6.09
CA LEU A 79 2.54 11.74 -7.52
C LEU A 79 1.13 11.61 -8.10
N GLY A 80 0.09 11.91 -7.30
CA GLY A 80 -1.31 11.87 -7.71
C GLY A 80 -1.95 10.49 -7.64
N MET A 81 -1.23 9.46 -7.18
CA MET A 81 -1.79 8.12 -7.00
C MET A 81 -2.72 8.13 -5.78
N ASN A 82 -4.02 7.99 -6.01
CA ASN A 82 -5.03 8.07 -4.95
C ASN A 82 -6.06 6.95 -5.07
N GLY A 83 -6.77 6.66 -3.97
CA GLY A 83 -7.83 5.66 -3.91
C GLY A 83 -7.34 4.29 -4.37
N LYS A 84 -8.01 3.70 -5.37
CA LYS A 84 -7.69 2.36 -5.88
C LYS A 84 -6.29 2.26 -6.49
N ALA A 85 -5.73 3.35 -7.01
CA ALA A 85 -4.37 3.33 -7.55
C ALA A 85 -3.36 2.93 -6.47
N MET A 86 -3.59 3.37 -5.23
CA MET A 86 -2.68 3.11 -4.12
C MET A 86 -2.64 1.63 -3.71
N ILE A 87 -3.70 0.87 -4.01
CA ILE A 87 -3.70 -0.59 -3.83
C ILE A 87 -2.61 -1.24 -4.67
N PHE A 88 -2.50 -0.86 -5.95
CA PHE A 88 -1.50 -1.44 -6.85
C PHE A 88 -0.09 -1.00 -6.49
N VAL A 89 0.09 0.25 -6.03
CA VAL A 89 1.37 0.76 -5.50
C VAL A 89 1.82 -0.07 -4.30
N ALA A 90 0.95 -0.22 -3.31
CA ALA A 90 1.25 -0.98 -2.10
C ALA A 90 1.57 -2.44 -2.41
N MET A 91 0.79 -3.10 -3.28
CA MET A 91 1.04 -4.48 -3.70
C MET A 91 2.36 -4.61 -4.47
N GLY A 92 2.66 -3.69 -5.37
CA GLY A 92 3.91 -3.69 -6.14
C GLY A 92 5.13 -3.54 -5.24
N LEU A 93 5.10 -2.57 -4.32
CA LEU A 93 6.17 -2.34 -3.36
C LEU A 93 6.34 -3.53 -2.41
N ALA A 94 5.25 -4.11 -1.90
CA ALA A 94 5.30 -5.31 -1.07
C ALA A 94 5.92 -6.50 -1.81
N GLY A 95 5.54 -6.71 -3.08
CA GLY A 95 6.13 -7.74 -3.92
C GLY A 95 7.63 -7.54 -4.15
N VAL A 96 8.06 -6.30 -4.40
CA VAL A 96 9.49 -5.95 -4.54
C VAL A 96 10.24 -6.21 -3.23
N PHE A 97 9.75 -5.69 -2.10
CA PHE A 97 10.39 -5.87 -0.80
C PHE A 97 10.50 -7.35 -0.40
N LEU A 98 9.46 -8.14 -0.66
CA LEU A 98 9.49 -9.57 -0.38
C LEU A 98 10.41 -10.35 -1.32
N ALA A 99 10.55 -9.93 -2.57
CA ALA A 99 11.41 -10.59 -3.54
C ALA A 99 12.91 -10.35 -3.29
N VAL A 100 13.27 -9.26 -2.58
CA VAL A 100 14.66 -8.90 -2.27
C VAL A 100 15.10 -9.22 -0.84
N ALA A 101 14.15 -9.57 0.04
CA ALA A 101 14.40 -10.03 1.41
C ALA A 101 15.00 -11.44 1.44
#